data_AF-A0A3D0X9E6-F1
#
_entry.id   AF-A0A3D0X9E6-F1
#
_cell.length_a   1.000
_cell.length_b   1.000
_cell.length_c   1.000
_cell.angle_alpha   90.00
_cell.angle_beta   90.00
_cell.angle_gamma   90.00
#
_symmetry.space_group_name_H-M   'P 1'
#
loop_
_entity.id
_entity.type
_entity.pdbx_description
1 polymer ?
#
loop_
_entity_poly.entity_id
_entity_poly.type
_entity_poly.pdbx_seq_one_letter_code
_entity_poly.pdbx_strand_id
1 'polypeptide(L)'
;MNKKIGVYGSVVNFIAVICFALSMLFGFDYGSYFSSMFIAFSFVLMMCGYAYFADKESKLAGYVSVAFSVIYTVIILLVYFAQLTTVRLNELTQQAA
;
A
#
# COMPACT_ATOMS: atom_id res chain seq x y z
N MET A 1 8.94 -19.97 9.61
CA MET A 1 9.17 -18.51 9.70
C MET A 1 8.57 -17.76 8.52
N ASN A 2 8.76 -18.21 7.28
CA ASN A 2 8.25 -17.53 6.08
C ASN A 2 6.71 -17.35 6.04
N LYS A 3 5.94 -18.26 6.66
CA LYS A 3 4.47 -18.12 6.77
C LYS A 3 4.05 -16.91 7.60
N LYS A 4 4.87 -16.55 8.59
CA LYS A 4 4.60 -15.37 9.42
C LYS A 4 4.72 -14.08 8.61
N ILE A 5 5.62 -14.02 7.61
CA ILE A 5 5.81 -12.82 6.78
C ILE A 5 4.53 -12.49 5.99
N GLY A 6 3.94 -13.47 5.30
CA GLY A 6 2.69 -13.25 4.58
C GLY A 6 1.51 -12.91 5.49
N VAL A 7 1.45 -13.51 6.68
CA VAL A 7 0.45 -13.20 7.71
C VAL A 7 0.62 -11.78 8.24
N TYR A 8 1.85 -11.36 8.56
CA TYR A 8 2.11 -9.98 9.00
C TYR A 8 1.75 -8.98 7.91
N GLY A 9 2.07 -9.26 6.64
CA GLY A 9 1.60 -8.45 5.51
C GLY A 9 0.08 -8.32 5.49
N SER A 10 -0.64 -9.43 5.65
CA SER A 10 -2.11 -9.42 5.66
C SER A 10 -2.70 -8.61 6.83
N VAL A 11 -2.12 -8.75 8.04
CA VAL A 11 -2.55 -8.00 9.23
C VAL A 11 -2.29 -6.50 9.08
N VAL A 12 -1.10 -6.12 8.59
CA VAL A 12 -0.77 -4.71 8.31
C VAL A 12 -1.72 -4.15 7.25
N ASN A 13 -2.02 -4.91 6.21
CA ASN A 13 -2.95 -4.49 5.16
C ASN A 13 -4.35 -4.22 5.73
N PHE A 14 -4.86 -5.13 6.57
CA PHE A 14 -6.16 -4.97 7.21
C PHE A 14 -6.23 -3.71 8.10
N ILE A 15 -5.20 -3.49 8.93
CA ILE A 15 -5.12 -2.29 9.79
C ILE A 15 -5.04 -1.03 8.92
N ALA A 16 -4.22 -1.04 7.86
CA ALA A 16 -4.05 0.10 6.97
C ALA A 16 -5.35 0.46 6.23
N VAL A 17 -6.15 -0.53 5.81
CA VAL A 17 -7.49 -0.30 5.22
C VAL A 17 -8.43 0.36 6.23
N ILE A 18 -8.42 -0.06 7.50
CA ILE A 18 -9.23 0.57 8.55
C ILE A 18 -8.77 2.02 8.77
N CYS A 19 -7.46 2.26 8.88
CA CYS A 19 -6.89 3.60 9.03
C CYS A 19 -7.23 4.51 7.83
N PHE A 20 -7.23 3.96 6.61
CA PHE A 20 -7.64 4.67 5.41
C PHE A 20 -9.12 5.08 5.48
N ALA A 21 -10.01 4.15 5.83
CA ALA A 21 -11.44 4.42 5.96
C ALA A 21 -11.74 5.46 7.05
N LEU A 22 -11.05 5.38 8.19
CA LEU A 22 -11.16 6.39 9.26
C LEU A 22 -10.63 7.76 8.81
N SER A 23 -9.50 7.81 8.10
CA SER A 23 -8.95 9.08 7.60
C SER A 23 -9.92 9.76 6.62
N MET A 24 -10.57 8.99 5.74
CA MET A 24 -11.63 9.49 4.86
C MET A 24 -12.85 9.98 5.66
N LEU A 25 -13.26 9.27 6.72
CA LEU A 25 -14.40 9.65 7.56
C LEU A 25 -14.18 11.01 8.26
N PHE A 26 -12.95 11.32 8.64
CA PHE A 26 -12.58 12.56 9.30
C PHE A 26 -12.05 13.65 8.35
N GLY A 27 -12.00 13.40 7.04
CA GLY A 27 -11.48 14.35 6.04
C GLY A 27 -9.97 14.61 6.14
N PHE A 28 -9.20 13.66 6.66
CA PHE A 28 -7.76 13.79 6.87
C PHE A 28 -6.97 13.24 5.68
N ASP A 29 -6.73 14.08 4.66
CA ASP A 29 -6.08 13.69 3.39
C ASP A 29 -4.70 13.06 3.59
N TYR A 30 -3.85 13.65 4.44
CA TYR A 30 -2.52 13.10 4.74
C TYR A 30 -2.58 11.68 5.30
N GLY A 31 -3.54 11.41 6.20
CA GLY A 31 -3.73 10.08 6.78
C GLY A 31 -4.21 9.05 5.77
N SER A 32 -5.10 9.47 4.86
CA SER A 32 -5.55 8.64 3.74
C SER A 32 -4.38 8.27 2.84
N TYR A 33 -3.51 9.22 2.48
CA TYR A 33 -2.35 8.95 1.63
C TYR A 33 -1.35 8.02 2.31
N PHE A 34 -1.04 8.29 3.58
CA PHE A 34 -0.11 7.47 4.36
C PHE A 34 -0.63 6.03 4.51
N SER A 35 -1.91 5.86 4.86
CA SER A 35 -2.52 4.54 5.01
C SER A 35 -2.47 3.75 3.70
N SER A 36 -2.76 4.39 2.56
CA SER A 36 -2.68 3.74 1.25
C SER A 36 -1.28 3.27 0.85
N MET A 37 -0.22 3.99 1.25
CA MET A 37 1.15 3.51 1.03
C MET A 37 1.41 2.21 1.80
N PHE A 38 0.91 2.10 3.04
CA PHE A 38 1.03 0.88 3.85
C PHE A 38 0.21 -0.29 3.29
N ILE A 39 -0.97 -0.03 2.72
CA ILE A 39 -1.74 -1.03 1.96
C ILE A 39 -0.86 -1.60 0.84
N ALA A 40 -0.23 -0.74 0.03
CA ALA A 40 0.63 -1.19 -1.06
C ALA A 40 1.85 -2.01 -0.59
N PHE A 41 2.60 -1.52 0.40
CA PHE A 41 3.76 -2.26 0.92
C PHE A 41 3.39 -3.61 1.49
N SER A 42 2.31 -3.67 2.27
CA SER A 42 1.87 -4.89 2.93
C SER A 42 1.28 -5.91 1.96
N PHE A 43 0.68 -5.44 0.86
CA PHE A 43 0.22 -6.27 -0.25
C PHE A 43 1.37 -7.03 -0.94
N VAL A 44 2.53 -6.39 -1.13
CA VAL A 44 3.72 -7.07 -1.67
C VAL A 44 4.18 -8.21 -0.76
N LEU A 45 4.22 -7.97 0.55
CA LEU A 45 4.59 -9.01 1.52
C LEU A 45 3.62 -10.20 1.50
N MET A 46 2.32 -9.92 1.37
CA MET A 46 1.29 -10.94 1.24
C MET A 46 1.47 -11.75 -0.05
N MET A 47 1.70 -11.10 -1.20
CA MET A 47 1.90 -11.78 -2.48
C MET A 47 3.20 -12.57 -2.55
N CYS A 48 4.29 -12.08 -1.93
CA CYS A 48 5.51 -12.86 -1.76
C CYS A 48 5.27 -14.10 -0.90
N GLY A 49 4.46 -13.98 0.17
CA GLY A 49 4.01 -15.12 0.96
C GLY A 49 3.23 -16.13 0.13
N TYR A 50 2.23 -15.65 -0.63
CA TYR A 50 1.44 -16.48 -1.53
C TYR A 50 2.32 -17.23 -2.54
N ALA A 51 3.20 -16.51 -3.24
CA ALA A 51 4.12 -17.10 -4.21
C ALA A 51 5.06 -18.12 -3.57
N TYR A 52 5.52 -17.90 -2.33
CA TYR A 52 6.36 -18.84 -1.62
C TYR A 52 5.64 -20.16 -1.30
N PHE A 53 4.39 -20.08 -0.83
CA PHE A 53 3.59 -21.26 -0.45
C PHE A 53 2.78 -21.89 -1.59
N ALA A 54 2.73 -21.27 -2.77
CA ALA A 54 2.08 -21.82 -3.94
C ALA A 54 2.66 -23.19 -4.35
N ASP A 55 1.75 -24.14 -4.64
CA ASP A 55 2.08 -25.45 -5.20
C ASP A 55 2.77 -25.34 -6.56
N LYS A 56 3.45 -26.40 -7.00
CA LYS A 56 4.19 -26.40 -8.28
C LYS A 56 3.33 -25.96 -9.47
N GLU A 57 2.08 -26.40 -9.51
CA GLU A 57 1.13 -26.06 -10.60
C GLU A 57 0.74 -24.58 -10.61
N SER A 58 0.71 -23.94 -9.43
CA SER A 58 0.33 -22.53 -9.26
C SER A 58 1.52 -21.58 -9.12
N LYS A 59 2.76 -22.09 -9.23
CA LYS A 59 3.96 -21.30 -8.98
C LYS A 59 4.14 -20.14 -9.94
N LEU A 60 3.78 -20.33 -11.21
CA LEU A 60 3.77 -19.27 -12.21
C LEU A 60 2.83 -18.13 -11.81
N ALA A 61 1.60 -18.46 -11.38
CA ALA A 61 0.65 -17.47 -10.88
C ALA A 61 1.19 -16.74 -9.64
N GLY A 62 1.92 -17.44 -8.77
CA GLY A 62 2.66 -16.84 -7.66
C GLY A 62 3.63 -15.75 -8.12
N TYR A 63 4.53 -16.04 -9.07
CA TYR A 63 5.47 -15.04 -9.58
C TYR A 63 4.79 -13.86 -10.29
N VAL A 64 3.73 -14.14 -11.06
CA VAL A 64 2.92 -13.11 -11.69
C VAL A 64 2.31 -12.18 -10.62
N SER A 65 1.74 -12.74 -9.55
CA SER A 65 1.15 -11.94 -8.47
C SER A 65 2.17 -11.01 -7.78
N VAL A 66 3.41 -11.48 -7.60
CA VAL A 66 4.50 -10.67 -7.04
C VAL A 66 4.83 -9.52 -7.98
N ALA A 67 5.01 -9.78 -9.28
CA ALA A 67 5.32 -8.74 -10.26
C ALA A 67 4.23 -7.65 -10.29
N PHE A 68 2.96 -8.04 -10.35
CA PHE A 68 1.85 -7.08 -10.32
C PHE A 68 1.77 -6.30 -9.00
N SER A 69 2.04 -6.93 -7.86
CA SER A 69 2.05 -6.24 -6.56
C SER A 69 3.13 -5.16 -6.48
N VAL A 70 4.30 -5.41 -7.06
CA VAL A 70 5.40 -4.43 -7.13
C VAL A 70 5.04 -3.28 -8.05
N ILE A 71 4.50 -3.56 -9.25
CA ILE A 71 4.04 -2.52 -10.18
C ILE A 71 2.97 -1.64 -9.53
N TYR A 72 1.97 -2.26 -8.90
CA TYR A 72 0.94 -1.57 -8.14
C TYR A 72 1.56 -0.65 -7.07
N THR A 73 2.51 -1.17 -6.29
CA THR A 73 3.16 -0.40 -5.24
C THR A 73 3.91 0.80 -5.78
N VAL A 74 4.69 0.63 -6.85
CA VAL A 74 5.42 1.74 -7.48
C VAL A 74 4.47 2.84 -7.95
N ILE A 75 3.40 2.46 -8.66
CA ILE A 75 2.40 3.42 -9.17
C ILE A 75 1.76 4.18 -8.00
N ILE A 76 1.35 3.46 -6.94
CA ILE A 76 0.73 4.06 -5.76
C ILE A 76 1.66 5.05 -5.06
N LEU A 77 2.94 4.72 -4.89
CA LEU A 77 3.91 5.64 -4.27
C LEU A 77 4.12 6.89 -5.11
N LEU A 78 4.20 6.75 -6.44
CA LEU A 78 4.34 7.90 -7.34
C LEU A 78 3.12 8.83 -7.26
N VAL A 79 1.91 8.27 -7.28
CA VAL A 79 0.67 9.05 -7.18
C VAL A 79 0.59 9.79 -5.86
N TYR A 80 0.84 9.11 -4.73
CA TYR A 80 0.76 9.76 -3.43
C TYR A 80 1.91 10.72 -3.15
N PHE A 81 3.10 10.50 -3.72
CA PHE A 81 4.18 11.49 -3.70
C PHE A 81 3.75 12.79 -4.41
N ALA A 82 3.14 12.67 -5.60
CA ALA A 82 2.61 13.82 -6.33
C ALA A 82 1.50 14.53 -5.52
N GLN A 83 0.54 13.78 -4.97
CA GLN A 83 -0.55 14.33 -4.16
C GLN A 83 -0.04 15.05 -2.91
N LEU A 84 0.88 14.45 -2.15
CA LEU A 84 1.50 15.09 -0.98
C LEU A 84 2.24 16.38 -1.35
N THR A 85 2.92 16.41 -2.50
CA THR A 85 3.59 17.62 -3.00
C THR A 85 2.57 18.70 -3.34
N THR A 86 1.47 18.34 -4.03
CA THR A 86 0.38 19.28 -4.35
C THR A 86 -0.29 19.83 -3.10
N VAL A 87 -0.62 18.99 -2.12
CA VAL A 87 -1.23 19.43 -0.85
C VAL A 87 -0.29 20.40 -0.13
N ARG A 88 1.00 20.06 -0.01
CA ARG A 88 2.00 20.93 0.61
C ARG A 88 2.14 22.28 -0.10
N LEU A 89 2.15 22.28 -1.44
CA LEU A 89 2.26 23.52 -2.23
C LEU A 89 1.01 24.40 -2.08
N ASN A 90 -0.18 23.79 -1.96
CA ASN A 90 -1.43 24.51 -1.76
C ASN A 90 -1.46 25.20 -0.38
N GLU A 91 -1.04 24.52 0.68
CA GLU A 91 -0.90 25.10 2.02
C GLU A 91 0.04 26.31 2.03
N LEU A 92 1.21 26.20 1.37
CA LEU A 92 2.17 27.32 1.26
C LEU A 92 1.59 28.51 0.52
N THR A 93 0.79 28.27 -0.52
CA THR A 93 0.14 29.33 -1.30
C THR A 93 -0.90 30.07 -0.46
N GLN A 94 -1.69 29.34 0.33
CA GLN A 94 -2.69 29.91 1.22
C GLN A 94 -2.06 30.69 2.39
N GLN A 95 -0.87 30.30 2.86
CA GLN A 95 -0.13 31.02 3.91
C GLN A 95 0.54 32.30 3.40
N ALA A 96 0.78 32.42 2.09
CA ALA A 96 1.44 33.57 1.47
C ALA A 96 0.46 34.65 0.95
N ALA A 97 -0.86 34.38 0.99
CA ALA A 97 -1.94 35.27 0.57
C ALA A 97 -2.54 36.04 1.76
#